data_AF-A0A6A4HVG1-F1
#
_entry.id   AF-A0A6A4HVG1-F1
#
_cell.length_a   1.000
_cell.length_b   1.000
_cell.length_c   1.000
_cell.angle_alpha   90.00
_cell.angle_beta   90.00
_cell.angle_gamma   90.00
#
_symmetry.space_group_name_H-M   'P 1'
#
loop_
_entity.id
_entity.type
_entity.pdbx_description
1 polymer ?
#
loop_
_entity_poly.entity_id
_entity_poly.type
_entity_poly.pdbx_seq_one_letter_code
_entity_poly.pdbx_strand_id
1 'polypeptide(L)'
;MAAPSNNTPQSIVQAFQSLALSEGLSKKSRAYKERRRDFIANSVQTGFIAQFGANTSSLQSWNRLCETVLGDVSDRDLTSIRKCKGVLKGVFVNLIDLVDAANASTNIRRTFTSSKDLSLYIKQTKKIFPKERAKSNPLLRQFLIVVN
;
A
#
# COMPACT_ATOMS: atom_id res chain seq x y z
N MET A 1 -15.48 13.93 -31.27
CA MET A 1 -15.86 13.79 -29.85
C MET A 1 -14.80 12.91 -29.19
N ALA A 2 -13.86 13.50 -28.45
CA ALA A 2 -12.85 12.75 -27.72
C ALA A 2 -13.49 12.19 -26.44
N ALA A 3 -13.34 10.88 -26.21
CA ALA A 3 -13.74 10.26 -24.94
C ALA A 3 -12.98 10.94 -23.78
N PRO A 4 -13.61 11.09 -22.60
CA PRO A 4 -12.91 11.62 -21.44
C PRO A 4 -11.73 10.68 -21.13
N SER A 5 -10.51 11.22 -21.23
CA SER A 5 -9.32 10.57 -20.70
C SER A 5 -9.50 10.49 -19.18
N ASN A 6 -10.02 9.36 -18.71
CA ASN A 6 -10.04 9.01 -17.30
C ASN A 6 -8.60 8.73 -16.87
N ASN A 7 -7.82 9.79 -16.68
CA ASN A 7 -6.44 9.75 -16.21
C ASN A 7 -6.40 9.47 -14.69
N THR A 8 -7.24 8.54 -14.23
CA THR A 8 -7.15 8.02 -12.86
C THR A 8 -5.98 7.05 -12.82
N PRO A 9 -5.01 7.25 -11.92
CA PRO A 9 -3.92 6.30 -11.75
C PRO A 9 -4.49 4.89 -11.53
N GLN A 10 -4.14 3.98 -12.44
CA GLN A 10 -4.60 2.60 -12.36
C GLN A 10 -4.03 1.95 -11.09
N SER A 11 -4.90 1.36 -10.27
CA SER A 11 -4.44 0.65 -9.07
C SER A 11 -3.51 -0.52 -9.44
N ILE A 12 -2.59 -0.88 -8.56
CA ILE A 12 -1.67 -2.02 -8.75
C ILE A 12 -2.45 -3.30 -9.11
N VAL A 13 -3.62 -3.52 -8.50
CA VAL A 13 -4.46 -4.69 -8.79
C VAL A 13 -5.03 -4.64 -10.21
N GLN A 14 -5.51 -3.49 -10.65
CA GLN A 14 -5.99 -3.32 -12.02
C GLN A 14 -4.84 -3.47 -13.01
N ALA A 15 -3.66 -2.90 -12.73
CA ALA A 15 -2.48 -3.03 -13.58
C ALA A 15 -2.11 -4.50 -13.80
N PHE A 16 -2.15 -5.29 -12.72
CA PHE A 16 -1.96 -6.73 -12.84
C PHE A 16 -3.06 -7.43 -13.65
N GLN A 17 -4.33 -7.02 -13.51
CA GLN A 17 -5.42 -7.60 -14.30
C GLN A 17 -5.21 -7.39 -15.80
N SER A 18 -4.83 -6.18 -16.21
CA SER A 18 -4.50 -5.87 -17.61
C SER A 18 -3.33 -6.72 -18.10
N LEU A 19 -2.25 -6.82 -17.31
CA LEU A 19 -1.07 -7.63 -17.64
C LEU A 19 -1.43 -9.12 -17.79
N ALA A 20 -2.20 -9.67 -16.85
CA ALA A 20 -2.60 -11.07 -16.89
C ALA A 20 -3.47 -11.39 -18.12
N LEU A 21 -4.33 -10.46 -18.55
CA LEU A 21 -5.11 -10.60 -19.78
C LEU A 21 -4.21 -10.59 -21.02
N SER A 22 -3.23 -9.67 -21.10
CA SER A 22 -2.29 -9.62 -22.23
C SER A 22 -1.37 -10.84 -22.28
N GLU A 23 -1.02 -11.42 -21.13
CA GLU A 23 -0.22 -12.66 -21.03
C GLU A 23 -1.07 -13.93 -21.18
N GLY A 24 -2.39 -13.84 -21.38
CA GLY A 24 -3.29 -14.99 -21.52
C GLY A 24 -3.40 -15.86 -20.25
N LEU A 25 -3.13 -15.31 -19.07
CA LEU A 25 -3.07 -16.06 -17.83
C LEU A 25 -4.48 -16.35 -17.26
N SER A 26 -4.80 -17.64 -17.13
CA SER A 26 -6.03 -18.09 -16.46
C SER A 26 -5.99 -17.87 -14.94
N LYS A 27 -7.00 -17.20 -14.37
CA LYS A 27 -7.08 -16.84 -12.93
C LYS A 27 -6.89 -18.01 -11.95
N LYS A 28 -7.25 -19.23 -12.37
CA LYS A 28 -7.15 -20.43 -11.52
C LYS A 28 -5.77 -21.11 -11.64
N SER A 29 -4.97 -20.76 -12.64
CA SER A 29 -3.68 -21.40 -12.91
C SER A 29 -2.66 -21.05 -11.83
N ARG A 30 -1.69 -21.95 -11.66
CA ARG A 30 -0.52 -21.70 -10.81
C ARG A 30 0.28 -20.49 -11.30
N ALA A 31 0.49 -20.40 -12.61
CA ALA A 31 1.20 -19.30 -13.25
C ALA A 31 0.57 -17.93 -12.94
N TYR A 32 -0.76 -17.81 -12.98
CA TYR A 32 -1.45 -16.57 -12.61
C TYR A 32 -1.20 -16.19 -11.14
N LYS A 33 -1.27 -17.15 -10.23
CA LYS A 33 -1.06 -16.90 -8.79
C LYS A 33 0.38 -16.47 -8.49
N GLU A 34 1.35 -17.13 -9.09
CA GLU A 34 2.78 -16.80 -8.96
C GLU A 34 3.08 -15.43 -9.57
N ARG A 35 2.64 -15.20 -10.82
CA ARG A 35 2.80 -13.91 -11.50
C ARG A 35 2.16 -12.77 -10.72
N ARG A 36 0.96 -12.97 -10.17
CA ARG A 36 0.26 -12.00 -9.34
C ARG A 36 1.04 -11.66 -8.09
N ARG A 37 1.54 -12.67 -7.39
CA ARG A 37 2.30 -12.51 -6.16
C ARG A 37 3.54 -11.67 -6.41
N ASP A 38 4.28 -11.99 -7.47
CA ASP A 38 5.55 -11.33 -7.78
C ASP A 38 5.34 -9.91 -8.31
N PHE A 39 4.33 -9.70 -9.18
CA PHE A 39 3.97 -8.38 -9.65
C PHE A 39 3.58 -7.45 -8.50
N ILE A 40 2.62 -7.85 -7.67
CA ILE A 40 2.16 -7.04 -6.53
C ILE A 40 3.31 -6.77 -5.57
N ALA A 41 4.13 -7.78 -5.27
CA ALA A 41 5.28 -7.62 -4.40
C ALA A 41 6.24 -6.53 -4.89
N ASN A 42 6.62 -6.60 -6.16
CA ASN A 42 7.55 -5.65 -6.77
C ASN A 42 6.92 -4.25 -6.87
N SER A 43 5.66 -4.14 -7.32
CA SER A 43 4.98 -2.85 -7.45
C SER A 43 4.83 -2.13 -6.11
N VAL A 44 4.46 -2.85 -5.05
CA VAL A 44 4.36 -2.26 -3.70
C VAL A 44 5.74 -1.88 -3.18
N GLN A 45 6.77 -2.71 -3.35
CA GLN A 45 8.13 -2.38 -2.89
C GLN A 45 8.67 -1.13 -3.59
N THR A 46 8.64 -1.12 -4.93
CA THR A 46 9.16 0.01 -5.72
C THR A 46 8.36 1.28 -5.46
N GLY A 47 7.02 1.19 -5.44
CA GLY A 47 6.17 2.34 -5.14
C GLY A 47 6.39 2.88 -3.73
N PHE A 48 6.48 2.00 -2.73
CA PHE A 48 6.75 2.42 -1.35
C PHE A 48 8.12 3.11 -1.22
N ILE A 49 9.16 2.56 -1.84
CA ILE A 49 10.50 3.18 -1.85
C ILE A 49 10.47 4.54 -2.56
N ALA A 50 9.81 4.65 -3.71
CA ALA A 50 9.73 5.89 -4.45
C ALA A 50 8.99 6.99 -3.68
N GLN A 51 7.93 6.64 -2.96
CA GLN A 51 7.11 7.62 -2.24
C GLN A 51 7.66 7.93 -0.84
N PHE A 52 8.07 6.92 -0.07
CA PHE A 52 8.43 7.08 1.35
C PHE A 52 9.90 6.76 1.66
N GLY A 53 10.58 6.02 0.78
CA GLY A 53 11.94 5.54 1.01
C GLY A 53 12.00 4.31 1.93
N ALA A 54 13.18 4.11 2.53
CA ALA A 54 13.46 3.01 3.45
C ALA A 54 14.09 3.46 4.78
N ASN A 55 14.48 4.73 4.89
CA ASN A 55 15.19 5.27 6.05
C ASN A 55 14.22 5.52 7.22
N THR A 56 14.33 4.70 8.26
CA THR A 56 13.49 4.84 9.47
C THR A 56 13.83 6.05 10.34
N SER A 57 14.96 6.73 10.08
CA SER A 57 15.38 7.95 10.76
C SER A 57 15.00 9.23 10.00
N SER A 58 14.30 9.12 8.86
CA SER A 58 13.86 10.27 8.07
C SER A 58 12.52 10.80 8.58
N LEU A 59 12.52 11.94 9.28
CA LEU A 59 11.27 12.59 9.73
C LEU A 59 10.35 12.91 8.54
N GLN A 60 10.91 13.37 7.42
CA GLN A 60 10.15 13.66 6.21
C GLN A 60 9.39 12.43 5.69
N SER A 61 10.05 11.26 5.70
CA SER A 61 9.40 9.99 5.31
C SER A 61 8.22 9.65 6.22
N TRP A 62 8.37 9.88 7.54
CA TRP A 62 7.30 9.66 8.51
C TRP A 62 6.16 10.66 8.38
N ASN A 63 6.43 11.94 8.10
CA ASN A 63 5.40 12.95 7.89
C ASN A 63 4.55 12.63 6.66
N ARG A 64 5.21 12.28 5.55
CA ARG A 64 4.51 11.85 4.34
C ARG A 64 3.63 10.61 4.55
N LEU A 65 4.11 9.66 5.36
CA LEU A 65 3.29 8.51 5.77
C LEU A 65 2.06 8.95 6.58
N CYS A 66 2.22 9.87 7.53
CA CYS A 66 1.10 10.40 8.31
C CYS A 66 0.08 11.12 7.42
N GLU A 67 0.53 11.99 6.52
CA GLU A 67 -0.33 12.67 5.55
C GLU A 67 -1.10 11.68 4.69
N THR A 68 -0.40 10.71 4.08
CA THR A 68 -1.06 9.74 3.19
C THR A 68 -2.04 8.84 3.95
N VAL A 69 -1.75 8.47 5.21
CA VAL A 69 -2.58 7.56 6.00
C VAL A 69 -3.74 8.27 6.69
N LEU A 70 -3.53 9.47 7.22
CA LEU A 70 -4.48 10.20 8.08
C LEU A 70 -5.22 11.30 7.32
N GLY A 71 -4.70 11.74 6.17
CA GLY A 71 -5.26 12.83 5.39
C GLY A 71 -4.82 14.19 5.91
N ASP A 72 -5.77 15.03 6.30
CA ASP A 72 -5.46 16.31 6.94
C ASP A 72 -4.76 16.07 8.28
N VAL A 73 -3.58 16.66 8.42
CA VAL A 73 -2.71 16.57 9.60
C VAL A 73 -2.36 17.94 10.16
N SER A 74 -3.05 19.00 9.73
CA SER A 74 -2.77 20.39 10.15
C SER A 74 -2.89 20.61 11.66
N ASP A 75 -3.73 19.82 12.34
CA ASP A 75 -3.92 19.84 13.80
C ASP A 75 -2.97 18.89 14.56
N ARG A 76 -2.11 18.13 13.85
CA ARG A 76 -1.25 17.11 14.45
C ARG A 76 0.17 17.59 14.62
N ASP A 77 0.72 17.29 15.79
CA ASP A 77 2.13 17.54 16.06
C ASP A 77 3.01 16.45 15.44
N LEU A 78 3.54 16.71 14.23
CA LEU A 78 4.43 15.82 13.48
C LEU A 78 5.91 16.27 13.52
N THR A 79 6.32 16.94 14.60
CA THR A 79 7.68 17.48 14.75
C THR A 79 8.76 16.44 15.05
N SER A 80 8.40 15.18 15.30
CA SER A 80 9.37 14.11 15.55
C SER A 80 8.83 12.73 15.17
N ILE A 81 9.73 11.80 14.86
CA ILE A 81 9.40 10.43 14.46
C ILE A 81 8.55 9.72 15.51
N ARG A 82 8.81 9.98 16.80
CA ARG A 82 8.03 9.40 17.90
C ARG A 82 6.57 9.85 17.85
N LYS A 83 6.32 11.12 17.54
CA LYS A 83 4.96 11.66 17.43
C LYS A 83 4.25 11.12 16.19
N CYS A 84 4.94 11.03 15.05
CA CYS A 84 4.43 10.39 13.83
C CYS A 84 4.01 8.93 14.10
N LYS A 85 4.88 8.15 14.75
CA LYS A 85 4.53 6.79 15.20
C LYS A 85 3.37 6.75 16.18
N GLY A 86 3.26 7.75 17.05
CA GLY A 86 2.17 7.90 18.02
C GLY A 86 0.82 8.07 17.34
N VAL A 87 0.70 8.95 16.34
CA VAL A 87 -0.56 9.18 15.62
C VAL A 87 -0.94 8.03 14.69
N LEU A 88 0.05 7.28 14.17
CA LEU A 88 -0.18 6.07 13.39
C LEU A 88 -0.50 4.84 14.25
N LYS A 89 -0.32 4.93 15.58
CA LYS A 89 -0.55 3.80 16.48
C LYS A 89 -2.03 3.39 16.46
N GLY A 90 -2.29 2.10 16.26
CA GLY A 90 -3.65 1.58 16.18
C GLY A 90 -4.35 1.85 14.83
N VAL A 91 -3.66 2.49 13.88
CA VAL A 91 -4.12 2.66 12.51
C VAL A 91 -3.52 1.55 11.66
N PHE A 92 -4.40 0.72 11.11
CA PHE A 92 -4.04 -0.39 10.25
C PHE A 92 -4.42 -0.04 8.80
N VAL A 93 -3.54 -0.37 7.86
CA VAL A 93 -3.74 -0.08 6.44
C VAL A 93 -3.34 -1.25 5.57
N ASN A 94 -3.96 -1.38 4.40
CA ASN A 94 -3.48 -2.30 3.39
C ASN A 94 -2.33 -1.67 2.61
N LEU A 95 -1.20 -2.38 2.49
CA LEU A 95 0.01 -1.87 1.82
C LEU A 95 -0.19 -1.56 0.33
N ILE A 96 -1.09 -2.29 -0.36
CA ILE A 96 -1.40 -2.01 -1.76
C ILE A 96 -2.15 -0.69 -1.86
N ASP A 97 -3.17 -0.49 -1.01
CA ASP A 97 -3.96 0.73 -0.98
C ASP A 97 -3.14 1.96 -0.59
N LEU A 98 -2.20 1.80 0.35
CA LEU A 98 -1.28 2.87 0.75
C LEU A 98 -0.42 3.33 -0.43
N VAL A 99 0.17 2.40 -1.18
CA VAL A 99 1.01 2.73 -2.34
C VAL A 99 0.19 3.27 -3.50
N ASP A 100 -0.99 2.72 -3.77
CA ASP A 100 -1.91 3.24 -4.79
C ASP A 100 -2.28 4.70 -4.49
N ALA A 101 -2.63 5.02 -3.25
CA ALA A 101 -2.96 6.37 -2.82
C ALA A 101 -1.77 7.32 -2.97
N ALA A 102 -0.60 6.92 -2.50
CA ALA A 102 0.63 7.71 -2.57
C ALA A 102 1.06 7.99 -4.02
N ASN A 103 0.98 7.00 -4.90
CA ASN A 103 1.27 7.15 -6.33
C ASN A 103 0.27 8.08 -7.04
N ALA A 104 -0.97 8.10 -6.55
CA ALA A 104 -1.99 9.02 -7.04
C ALA A 104 -1.88 10.43 -6.43
N SER A 105 -0.91 10.69 -5.55
CA SER A 105 -0.82 11.93 -4.77
C SER A 105 -2.10 12.22 -3.99
N THR A 106 -2.70 11.17 -3.42
CA THR A 106 -3.93 11.23 -2.62
C THR A 106 -3.76 10.51 -1.29
N ASN A 107 -4.73 10.68 -0.39
CA ASN A 107 -4.78 9.98 0.88
C ASN A 107 -5.43 8.61 0.74
N ILE A 108 -5.06 7.67 1.60
CA ILE A 108 -5.65 6.34 1.61
C ILE A 108 -7.15 6.44 1.91
N ARG A 109 -7.96 5.75 1.11
CA ARG A 109 -9.42 5.80 1.25
C ARG A 109 -9.95 5.06 2.47
N ARG A 110 -9.18 4.11 3.00
CA ARG A 110 -9.62 3.23 4.09
C ARG A 110 -8.48 2.89 5.02
N THR A 111 -8.66 3.25 6.28
CA THR A 111 -7.88 2.77 7.42
C THR A 111 -8.76 1.86 8.28
N PHE A 112 -8.15 1.11 9.18
CA PHE A 112 -8.84 0.22 10.10
C PHE A 112 -8.32 0.45 11.51
N THR A 113 -9.16 0.26 12.52
CA THR A 113 -8.80 0.39 13.94
C THR A 113 -8.41 -0.95 14.57
N SER A 114 -8.57 -2.06 13.84
CA SER A 114 -8.18 -3.39 14.28
C SER A 114 -7.50 -4.21 13.18
N SER A 115 -6.58 -5.09 13.59
CA SER A 115 -5.95 -6.06 12.68
C SER A 115 -6.95 -7.08 12.13
N LYS A 116 -8.03 -7.38 12.87
CA LYS A 116 -9.11 -8.28 12.45
C LYS A 116 -9.89 -7.68 11.27
N ASP A 117 -10.22 -6.40 11.32
CA ASP A 117 -10.95 -5.74 10.23
C ASP A 117 -10.10 -5.61 8.97
N LEU A 118 -8.82 -5.26 9.13
CA LEU A 118 -7.88 -5.27 8.01
C LEU A 118 -7.71 -6.68 7.42
N SER A 119 -7.66 -7.71 8.26
CA SER A 119 -7.60 -9.12 7.83
C SER A 119 -8.83 -9.53 7.02
N LEU A 120 -10.03 -9.21 7.50
CA LEU A 120 -11.28 -9.46 6.77
C LEU A 120 -11.27 -8.75 5.41
N TYR A 121 -10.86 -7.49 5.38
CA TYR A 121 -10.73 -6.72 4.14
C TYR A 121 -9.72 -7.36 3.16
N ILE A 122 -8.54 -7.78 3.63
CA ILE A 122 -7.54 -8.47 2.81
C ILE A 122 -8.12 -9.77 2.24
N LYS A 123 -8.83 -10.57 3.05
CA LYS A 123 -9.45 -11.83 2.64
C LYS A 123 -10.55 -11.62 1.61
N GLN A 124 -11.36 -10.58 1.75
CA GLN A 124 -12.43 -10.22 0.83
C GLN A 124 -11.89 -9.68 -0.51
N THR A 125 -10.93 -8.76 -0.47
CA THR A 125 -10.41 -8.07 -1.68
C THR A 125 -9.27 -8.81 -2.37
N LYS A 126 -8.68 -9.82 -1.71
CA LYS A 126 -7.45 -10.52 -2.15
C LYS A 126 -6.26 -9.58 -2.36
N LYS A 127 -6.25 -8.41 -1.71
CA LYS A 127 -5.13 -7.46 -1.68
C LYS A 127 -4.05 -7.95 -0.70
N ILE A 128 -3.40 -9.04 -1.08
CA ILE A 128 -2.40 -9.74 -0.25
C ILE A 128 -1.00 -9.28 -0.65
N PHE A 129 -0.22 -8.84 0.33
CA PHE A 129 1.20 -8.56 0.15
C PHE A 129 2.05 -9.63 0.87
N PRO A 130 3.08 -10.20 0.22
CA PRO A 130 3.89 -11.25 0.85
C PRO A 130 4.71 -10.73 2.04
N LYS A 131 4.56 -11.39 3.19
CA LYS A 131 5.26 -11.06 4.44
C LYS A 131 6.79 -10.94 4.26
N GLU A 132 7.40 -11.86 3.54
CA GLU A 132 8.86 -11.87 3.36
C GLU A 132 9.36 -10.65 2.57
N ARG A 133 8.56 -10.16 1.62
CA ARG A 133 8.87 -8.95 0.85
C ARG A 133 8.74 -7.69 1.69
N ALA A 134 7.90 -7.70 2.73
CA ALA A 134 7.79 -6.56 3.63
C ALA A 134 9.02 -6.37 4.52
N LYS A 135 9.67 -7.47 4.92
CA LYS A 135 10.80 -7.43 5.84
C LYS A 135 12.05 -6.79 5.22
N SER A 136 12.14 -6.69 3.89
CA SER A 136 13.31 -6.14 3.21
C SER A 136 13.40 -4.61 3.25
N ASN A 137 12.31 -3.90 3.59
CA ASN A 137 12.33 -2.45 3.78
C ASN A 137 12.00 -2.14 5.26
N PRO A 138 12.96 -1.57 6.04
CA PRO A 138 12.78 -1.31 7.47
C PRO A 138 11.60 -0.40 7.82
N LEU A 139 11.25 0.55 6.95
CA LEU A 139 10.13 1.47 7.12
C LEU A 139 8.80 0.79 6.77
N LEU A 140 8.74 0.08 5.65
CA LEU A 140 7.57 -0.70 5.25
C LEU A 140 7.22 -1.77 6.30
N ARG A 141 8.24 -2.44 6.86
CA ARG A 141 8.09 -3.46 7.91
C ARG A 141 7.28 -2.96 9.12
N GLN A 142 7.25 -1.65 9.39
CA GLN A 142 6.49 -1.07 10.50
C GLN A 142 4.97 -1.24 10.36
N PHE A 143 4.48 -1.45 9.14
CA PHE A 143 3.05 -1.64 8.83
C PHE A 143 2.66 -3.11 8.69
N LEU A 144 3.57 -4.04 8.99
CA LEU A 144 3.28 -5.46 8.88
C LEU A 144 2.29 -5.91 9.94
N ILE A 145 1.15 -6.42 9.48
CA ILE A 145 0.35 -7.38 10.24
C ILE A 145 0.41 -8.74 9.57
N VAL A 146 0.42 -9.80 10.37
CA VAL A 146 0.32 -11.18 9.88
C VAL A 146 -1.15 -11.58 9.98
N VAL A 147 -1.74 -11.90 8.83
CA VAL A 147 -3.11 -12.40 8.74
C VAL A 147 -3.08 -13.92 8.88
N ASN A 148 -3.69 -14.43 9.96
CA ASN A 148 -3.94 -15.86 10.18
C ASN A 148 -5.30 -16.28 9.61
#